data_AF-A0A3D2II32-F1
#
_entry.id   AF-A0A3D2II32-F1
#
_cell.length_a   1.000
_cell.length_b   1.000
_cell.length_c   1.000
_cell.angle_alpha   90.00
_cell.angle_beta   90.00
_cell.angle_gamma   90.00
#
_symmetry.space_group_name_H-M   'P 1'
#
loop_
_entity.id
_entity.type
_entity.pdbx_description
1 polymer ?
#
loop_
_entity_poly.entity_id
_entity_poly.type
_entity_poly.pdbx_seq_one_letter_code
_entity_poly.pdbx_strand_id
1 'polypeptide(L)'
;IEFPAILPSSKPVWPNYWKLEELEAVKASLSEQKWQAQWQQNPTGEEGAIIKREWWNEWDRKDMPMLSHIIQSYDTAFTKKETGDYSAITTWGVFY
;
A
#
# COMPACT_ATOMS: atom_id res chain seq x y z
N ILE A 1 3.40 7.61 -18.32
CA ILE A 1 2.64 8.88 -18.43
C ILE A 1 1.44 8.71 -17.53
N GLU A 2 1.34 9.51 -16.48
CA GLU A 2 0.24 9.48 -15.52
C GLU A 2 -0.73 10.61 -15.84
N PHE A 3 -2.03 10.34 -15.76
CA PHE A 3 -3.12 11.28 -16.05
C PHE A 3 -3.97 11.47 -14.78
N PRO A 4 -3.50 12.27 -13.81
CA PRO A 4 -4.25 12.54 -12.59
C PRO A 4 -5.55 13.27 -12.94
N ALA A 5 -6.65 12.92 -12.28
CA ALA A 5 -7.95 13.53 -12.49
C ALA A 5 -7.92 15.06 -12.30
N ILE A 6 -7.13 15.54 -11.33
CA ILE A 6 -6.86 16.97 -11.10
C ILE A 6 -5.36 17.21 -11.23
N LEU A 7 -4.98 18.07 -12.19
CA LEU A 7 -3.59 18.49 -12.42
C LEU A 7 -3.08 19.38 -11.26
N PRO A 8 -1.75 19.51 -11.07
CA PRO A 8 -1.16 20.43 -10.09
C PRO A 8 -1.61 21.90 -10.25
N SER A 9 -2.07 22.27 -11.45
CA SER A 9 -2.66 23.56 -11.77
C SER A 9 -4.12 23.72 -11.31
N SER A 10 -4.66 22.78 -10.52
CA SER A 10 -6.05 22.72 -10.07
C SER A 10 -7.07 22.71 -11.21
N LYS A 11 -6.69 22.09 -12.34
CA LYS A 11 -7.56 21.92 -13.51
C LYS A 11 -7.85 20.43 -13.74
N PRO A 12 -9.07 20.08 -14.14
CA PRO A 12 -9.38 18.72 -14.56
C PRO A 12 -8.52 18.35 -15.77
N VAL A 13 -8.01 17.12 -15.81
CA VAL A 13 -7.27 16.60 -16.98
C VAL A 13 -8.13 16.55 -18.23
N TRP A 14 -9.45 16.37 -18.06
CA TRP A 14 -10.45 16.43 -19.13
C TRP A 14 -11.59 17.42 -18.80
N PRO A 15 -11.40 18.72 -19.08
CA PRO A 15 -12.37 19.76 -18.72
C PRO A 15 -13.74 19.61 -19.42
N ASN A 16 -13.76 19.00 -20.60
CA ASN A 16 -14.99 18.81 -21.38
C ASN A 16 -15.86 17.64 -20.89
N TYR A 17 -15.29 16.74 -20.07
CA TYR A 17 -15.99 15.55 -19.57
C TYR A 17 -16.21 15.62 -18.05
N TRP A 18 -15.27 16.24 -17.32
CA TRP A 18 -15.34 16.38 -15.87
C TRP A 18 -15.29 17.86 -15.48
N LYS A 19 -16.31 18.33 -14.77
CA LYS A 19 -16.23 19.65 -14.13
C LYS A 19 -15.42 19.53 -12.84
N LEU A 20 -14.75 20.62 -12.46
CA LEU A 20 -13.94 20.64 -11.23
C LEU A 20 -14.80 20.35 -9.98
N GLU A 21 -16.00 20.93 -9.91
CA GLU A 21 -16.95 20.73 -8.80
C GLU A 21 -17.35 19.25 -8.61
N GLU A 22 -17.49 18.51 -9.71
CA GLU A 22 -17.83 17.08 -9.67
C GLU A 22 -16.65 16.25 -9.14
N LEU A 23 -15.42 16.57 -9.55
CA LEU A 23 -14.21 15.93 -9.04
C LEU A 23 -13.99 16.22 -7.56
N GLU A 24 -14.28 17.44 -7.10
CA GLU A 24 -14.20 17.81 -5.68
C GLU A 24 -15.26 17.07 -4.84
N ALA A 25 -16.49 16.93 -5.36
CA ALA A 25 -17.52 16.13 -4.71
C ALA A 25 -17.13 14.66 -4.59
N VAL A 26 -16.52 14.08 -5.64
CA VAL A 26 -15.98 12.72 -5.61
C VAL A 26 -14.83 12.61 -4.61
N LYS A 27 -13.90 13.57 -4.59
CA LYS A 27 -12.80 13.60 -3.62
C LYS A 27 -13.32 13.62 -2.17
N ALA A 28 -14.36 14.39 -1.88
CA ALA A 28 -14.98 14.43 -0.55
C ALA A 28 -15.70 13.11 -0.16
N SER A 29 -16.13 12.33 -1.15
CA SER A 29 -16.84 11.05 -0.95
C SER A 29 -15.89 9.85 -0.75
N LEU A 30 -14.64 9.96 -1.21
CA LEU A 30 -13.66 8.89 -1.16
C LEU A 30 -12.65 9.13 -0.03
N SER A 31 -12.16 8.05 0.57
CA SER A 31 -10.96 8.11 1.40
C SER A 31 -9.76 8.59 0.56
N GLU A 32 -8.88 9.41 1.14
CA GLU A 32 -7.68 9.95 0.49
C GLU A 32 -6.88 8.86 -0.25
N GLN A 33 -6.72 7.68 0.35
CA GLN A 33 -6.05 6.53 -0.27
C GLN A 33 -6.69 6.06 -1.59
N LYS A 34 -8.03 5.97 -1.66
CA LYS A 34 -8.76 5.57 -2.87
C LYS A 34 -8.67 6.65 -3.95
N TRP A 35 -8.74 7.92 -3.55
CA TRP A 35 -8.58 9.05 -4.46
C TRP A 35 -7.18 9.08 -5.08
N GLN A 36 -6.14 8.99 -4.25
CA GLN A 36 -4.76 9.02 -4.69
C GLN A 36 -4.43 7.82 -5.62
N ALA A 37 -4.91 6.61 -5.28
CA ALA A 37 -4.66 5.42 -6.09
C ALA A 37 -5.48 5.35 -7.39
N GLN A 38 -6.80 5.56 -7.34
CA GLN A 38 -7.68 5.32 -8.50
C GLN A 38 -7.81 6.54 -9.42
N TRP A 39 -7.72 7.76 -8.88
CA TRP A 39 -8.01 8.99 -9.61
C TRP A 39 -6.76 9.81 -9.92
N GLN A 40 -5.82 9.91 -8.98
CA GLN A 40 -4.58 10.65 -9.19
C GLN A 40 -3.43 9.81 -9.73
N GLN A 41 -3.61 8.48 -9.84
CA GLN A 41 -2.58 7.52 -10.25
C GLN A 41 -1.29 7.60 -9.41
N ASN A 42 -1.37 8.11 -8.18
CA ASN A 42 -0.23 8.29 -7.29
C ASN A 42 -0.49 7.59 -5.94
N PRO A 43 -0.34 6.26 -5.84
CA PRO A 43 -0.64 5.50 -4.62
C PRO A 43 0.32 5.75 -3.45
N THR A 44 1.17 6.79 -3.48
CA THR A 44 2.35 6.95 -2.59
C THR A 44 2.11 7.71 -1.28
N GLY A 45 0.87 7.91 -0.83
CA GLY A 45 0.64 8.55 0.48
C GLY A 45 1.06 7.66 1.65
N GLU A 46 1.79 8.19 2.65
CA GLU A 46 2.02 7.51 3.94
C GLU A 46 0.70 7.09 4.60
N GLU A 47 -0.36 7.90 4.46
CA GLU A 47 -1.72 7.55 4.91
C GLU A 47 -2.38 6.43 4.09
N GLY A 48 -1.83 6.12 2.91
CA GLY A 48 -2.28 5.06 2.02
C GLY A 48 -1.47 3.76 2.13
N ALA A 49 -0.47 3.70 3.01
CA ALA A 49 0.20 2.45 3.31
C ALA A 49 -0.71 1.56 4.15
N ILE A 50 -0.80 0.26 3.80
CA ILE A 50 -1.54 -0.73 4.62
C ILE A 50 -0.95 -0.80 6.03
N ILE A 51 0.37 -0.59 6.15
CA ILE A 51 1.11 -0.55 7.41
C ILE A 51 1.72 0.84 7.53
N LYS A 52 1.29 1.61 8.52
CA LYS A 52 1.78 2.98 8.72
C LYS A 52 3.19 3.01 9.30
N ARG A 53 3.99 4.04 8.98
CA ARG A 53 5.38 4.14 9.46
C ARG A 53 5.45 4.18 10.99
N GLU A 54 4.48 4.82 11.64
CA GLU A 54 4.39 4.92 13.10
C GLU A 54 4.00 3.59 13.80
N TRP A 55 3.52 2.58 13.06
CA TRP A 55 3.22 1.25 13.63
C TRP A 55 4.45 0.37 13.74
N TRP A 56 5.53 0.73 13.07
CA TRP A 56 6.78 -0.01 13.14
C TRP A 56 7.43 0.21 14.50
N ASN A 57 7.52 -0.87 15.28
CA ASN A 57 8.39 -0.91 16.45
C ASN A 57 9.73 -1.48 16.01
N GLU A 58 10.76 -0.64 16.02
CA GLU A 58 12.12 -1.06 15.69
C GLU A 58 12.65 -2.01 16.76
N TRP A 59 13.13 -3.18 16.33
CA TRP A 59 13.71 -4.17 17.23
C TRP A 59 15.18 -3.81 17.51
N ASP A 60 15.45 -3.37 18.74
CA ASP A 60 16.77 -2.89 19.17
C ASP A 60 17.60 -3.97 19.89
N ARG A 61 16.98 -5.10 20.25
CA ARG A 61 17.64 -6.16 21.02
C ARG A 61 18.50 -7.02 20.12
N LYS A 62 19.74 -7.24 20.55
CA LYS A 62 20.68 -8.14 19.86
C LYS A 62 20.26 -9.61 19.94
N ASP A 63 19.61 -9.99 21.03
CA ASP A 63 19.26 -11.36 21.34
C ASP A 63 17.74 -11.61 21.26
N MET A 64 17.37 -12.84 20.92
CA MET A 64 15.98 -13.26 20.81
C MET A 64 15.38 -13.52 22.20
N PRO A 65 14.14 -13.06 22.49
CA PRO A 65 13.47 -13.35 23.76
C PRO A 65 13.08 -14.84 23.84
N MET A 66 12.74 -15.32 25.04
CA MET A 66 12.13 -16.64 25.15
C MET A 66 10.78 -16.65 24.43
N LEU A 67 10.65 -17.54 23.45
CA LEU A 67 9.45 -17.68 22.66
C LEU A 67 8.48 -18.64 23.34
N SER A 68 7.22 -18.24 23.41
CA SER A 68 6.13 -19.13 23.84
C SER A 68 5.70 -20.06 22.71
N HIS A 69 5.64 -19.55 21.49
CA HIS A 69 5.23 -20.30 20.30
C HIS A 69 6.03 -19.85 19.07
N ILE A 70 6.20 -20.77 18.12
CA ILE A 70 6.76 -20.49 16.80
C ILE A 70 5.69 -20.79 15.76
N ILE A 71 5.44 -19.84 14.87
CA ILE A 71 4.48 -19.95 13.77
C ILE A 71 5.25 -19.78 12.46
N GLN A 72 5.03 -20.66 11.51
CA GLN A 72 5.63 -20.54 10.18
C GLN A 72 4.54 -20.47 9.11
N SER A 73 4.67 -19.50 8.21
CA SER A 73 3.81 -19.36 7.04
C SER A 73 4.64 -19.58 5.80
N TYR A 74 4.15 -20.49 4.95
CA TYR A 74 4.79 -20.88 3.70
C TYR A 74 3.93 -20.39 2.55
N ASP A 75 4.49 -19.50 1.73
CA ASP A 75 3.93 -19.08 0.45
C ASP A 75 4.80 -19.63 -0.67
N THR A 76 4.35 -20.74 -1.26
CA THR A 76 5.14 -21.50 -2.23
C THR A 76 4.66 -21.22 -3.65
N ALA A 77 5.53 -20.65 -4.47
CA ALA A 77 5.29 -20.48 -5.89
C ALA A 77 5.71 -21.75 -6.65
N PHE A 78 4.76 -22.65 -6.93
CA PHE A 78 5.00 -23.84 -7.75
C PHE A 78 4.72 -23.53 -9.23
N THR A 79 5.71 -23.00 -9.95
CA THR A 79 5.67 -22.95 -11.43
C THR A 79 6.93 -23.54 -12.05
N LYS A 80 6.76 -24.43 -13.04
CA LYS A 80 7.83 -25.17 -13.76
C LYS A 80 8.68 -24.30 -14.71
N LYS A 81 8.48 -22.99 -14.74
CA LYS A 81 9.22 -22.08 -15.61
C LYS A 81 10.26 -21.34 -14.77
N GLU A 82 11.48 -21.20 -15.28
CA GLU A 82 12.61 -20.55 -14.61
C GLU A 82 12.40 -19.05 -14.33
N THR A 83 11.24 -18.49 -14.70
CA THR A 83 10.77 -17.14 -14.37
C THR A 83 9.70 -17.14 -13.25
N GLY A 84 9.66 -18.18 -12.43
CA GLY A 84 8.68 -18.30 -11.34
C GLY A 84 8.98 -17.33 -10.20
N ASP A 85 7.92 -16.83 -9.57
CA ASP A 85 8.00 -16.00 -8.36
C ASP A 85 8.73 -16.76 -7.23
N TYR A 86 9.37 -16.04 -6.32
CA TYR A 86 10.06 -16.65 -5.18
C TYR A 86 9.06 -17.36 -4.25
N SER A 87 9.46 -18.51 -3.71
CA SER A 87 8.78 -19.06 -2.54
C SER A 87 9.24 -18.31 -1.30
N ALA A 88 8.30 -17.77 -0.53
CA ALA A 88 8.57 -17.05 0.70
C ALA A 88 8.21 -17.91 1.91
N ILE A 89 9.09 -17.93 2.90
CA ILE A 89 8.85 -18.58 4.19
C ILE A 89 9.05 -17.52 5.25
N THR A 90 8.03 -17.30 6.08
CA THR A 90 8.12 -16.40 7.23
C THR A 90 8.00 -17.20 8.52
N THR A 91 8.88 -16.91 9.48
CA THR A 91 8.90 -17.54 10.80
C THR A 91 8.69 -16.47 11.86
N TRP A 92 7.69 -16.65 12.70
CA TRP A 92 7.24 -15.69 13.70
C TRP A 92 7.36 -16.31 15.09
N GLY A 93 8.06 -15.62 15.99
CA GLY A 93 8.11 -15.97 17.40
C GLY A 93 7.08 -15.17 18.20
N VAL A 94 6.21 -15.85 18.94
CA VAL A 94 5.27 -15.20 19.87
C VAL A 94 5.91 -15.13 21.25
N PHE A 95 6.01 -13.93 21.81
CA PHE A 95 6.58 -13.65 23.13
C PHE A 95 5.76 -12.55 23.82
N TYR A 96 5.76 -12.51 25.16
CA TYR A 96 5.06 -11.54 26.00
C TYR A 96 5.99 -10.95 27.06
#